data_AF-A0A7C7VR34-F1
#
_entry.id   AF-A0A7C7VR34-F1
#
_cell.length_a   1.000
_cell.length_b   1.000
_cell.length_c   1.000
_cell.angle_alpha   90.00
_cell.angle_beta   90.00
_cell.angle_gamma   90.00
#
_symmetry.space_group_name_H-M   'P 1'
#
loop_
_entity.id
_entity.type
_entity.pdbx_description
1 polymer ?
#
loop_
_entity_poly.entity_id
_entity_poly.type
_entity_poly.pdbx_seq_one_letter_code
_entity_poly.pdbx_strand_id
1 'polypeptide(L)'
;MNKLRGLKHREIQLDLDLYKVRVPIAGLSDVSLSVVDINPEDAEETIFFMHGFAGCAETWEYQINHFAHEYRVIVPDLRGHGQSDAPYSQYTMDELIEDINTVADTLDLPKKFILVGHSFGGSICIEYAAAYPERLKKLVLIATAGEYPLPKSASLLSKIPVSVIRPFWKYRPRWNAEVHVLKRMTLNNMGVWKAWDALPKITTPTMILTGQYDSYFPRWAFDRVSAGIKGADIIDVGASKHKVQLERAEAVNRAIDRFVHVGTKKGSWRAETLVEKLSLTRPWLKSYGKHTPVTSPIPRQPLYKFLEASADRVPKQKATLFYGESLSYQQLDQRVNQFAYALHGLGVSHGDRVMVTMPNLPQMIIAYYATLKIGGIIVLPNPDADGEQILAQVKATGAKVFITLKDFTNLANAVQENTQAKIVLADLKHVVSSGVYKELQARWEKLGFSSAKNLPWIDNAKTMEHLMLDTPKIRPNFDVNCDDTAAILFTSGTIDNPKGVELSHRNLVANAIQTRHWIPD
;
A
#
# COMPACT_ATOMS: atom_id res chain seq x y z
N MET A 1 14.93 5.46 -1.60
CA MET A 1 14.33 6.76 -1.22
C MET A 1 14.79 7.13 0.19
N ASN A 2 15.36 8.31 0.41
CA ASN A 2 15.71 8.78 1.75
C ASN A 2 14.46 9.36 2.43
N LYS A 3 13.88 8.61 3.38
CA LYS A 3 12.68 8.99 4.16
C LYS A 3 12.94 10.21 5.06
N LEU A 4 11.89 10.99 5.26
CA LEU A 4 11.81 12.08 6.23
C LEU A 4 12.06 11.54 7.65
N ARG A 5 13.12 12.03 8.29
CA ARG A 5 13.34 11.88 9.74
C ARG A 5 12.48 12.95 10.44
N GLY A 6 11.60 12.56 11.38
CA GLY A 6 11.12 13.51 12.38
C GLY A 6 9.66 13.48 12.85
N LEU A 7 8.93 12.36 12.83
CA LEU A 7 7.62 12.30 13.49
C LEU A 7 7.62 11.25 14.61
N LYS A 8 7.38 11.72 15.85
CA LYS A 8 7.17 10.86 17.02
C LYS A 8 5.87 10.09 16.82
N HIS A 9 5.96 8.76 16.87
CA HIS A 9 4.88 7.81 16.61
C HIS A 9 3.80 7.89 17.69
N ARG A 10 2.73 8.64 17.44
CA ARG A 10 1.44 8.46 18.12
C ARG A 10 0.36 8.75 17.09
N GLU A 11 -0.59 7.84 16.97
CA GLU A 11 -1.68 7.80 15.98
C GLU A 11 -1.29 7.20 14.62
N ILE A 12 -2.27 6.54 14.02
CA ILE A 12 -2.15 5.52 12.98
C ILE A 12 -1.33 6.05 11.81
N GLN A 13 -0.08 5.61 11.69
CA GLN A 13 0.70 5.87 10.47
C GLN A 13 0.39 4.74 9.48
N LEU A 14 -0.66 4.94 8.68
CA LEU A 14 -0.98 4.06 7.57
C LEU A 14 0.28 3.92 6.69
N ASP A 15 0.64 2.69 6.34
CA ASP A 15 1.69 2.50 5.34
C ASP A 15 1.07 2.73 3.97
N LEU A 16 1.15 3.96 3.47
CA LEU A 16 0.45 4.39 2.26
C LEU A 16 0.77 3.51 1.05
N ASP A 17 1.96 2.90 1.00
CA ASP A 17 2.35 2.00 -0.09
C ASP A 17 1.45 0.75 -0.16
N LEU A 18 0.86 0.31 0.96
CA LEU A 18 -0.10 -0.81 0.99
C LEU A 18 -1.49 -0.43 0.47
N TYR A 19 -1.81 0.86 0.39
CA TYR A 19 -3.09 1.36 -0.11
C TYR A 19 -2.99 1.92 -1.53
N LYS A 20 -1.80 1.84 -2.14
CA LYS A 20 -1.60 2.28 -3.53
C LYS A 20 -2.16 1.25 -4.50
N VAL A 21 -2.94 1.74 -5.45
CA VAL A 21 -3.43 1.01 -6.61
C VAL A 21 -2.91 1.69 -7.88
N ARG A 22 -2.91 0.95 -8.99
CA ARG A 22 -2.52 1.46 -10.31
C ARG A 22 -3.78 1.74 -11.12
N VAL A 23 -3.94 2.97 -11.56
CA VAL A 23 -5.05 3.39 -12.44
C VAL A 23 -4.46 3.70 -13.81
N PRO A 24 -4.93 3.09 -14.91
CA PRO A 24 -4.40 3.38 -16.24
C PRO A 24 -4.60 4.86 -16.61
N ILE A 25 -3.70 5.43 -17.41
CA ILE A 25 -3.87 6.78 -17.94
C ILE A 25 -4.65 6.68 -19.26
N ALA A 26 -5.78 7.41 -19.36
CA ALA A 26 -6.62 7.39 -20.56
C ALA A 26 -5.84 7.71 -21.84
N GLY A 27 -6.07 6.90 -22.88
CA GLY A 27 -5.44 7.07 -24.19
C GLY A 27 -3.97 6.63 -24.29
N LEU A 28 -3.37 6.07 -23.23
CA LEU A 28 -2.00 5.59 -23.25
C LEU A 28 -1.91 4.13 -22.80
N SER A 29 -1.11 3.33 -23.50
CA SER A 29 -0.86 1.93 -23.14
C SER A 29 0.25 1.80 -22.11
N ASP A 30 0.12 0.83 -21.21
CA ASP A 30 1.15 0.41 -20.25
C ASP A 30 1.69 1.52 -19.32
N VAL A 31 0.91 2.58 -19.12
CA VAL A 31 1.21 3.65 -18.16
C VAL A 31 0.04 3.89 -17.23
N SER A 32 0.36 4.21 -15.98
CA SER A 32 -0.63 4.32 -14.92
C SER A 32 -0.24 5.37 -13.87
N LEU A 33 -1.28 5.92 -13.27
CA LEU A 33 -1.21 6.71 -12.06
C LEU A 33 -1.07 5.77 -10.86
N SER A 34 -0.24 6.16 -9.90
CA SER A 34 -0.28 5.60 -8.55
C SER A 34 -1.31 6.38 -7.74
N VAL A 35 -2.27 5.67 -7.17
CA VAL A 35 -3.38 6.28 -6.42
C VAL A 35 -3.49 5.61 -5.07
N VAL A 36 -3.44 6.40 -3.99
CA VAL A 36 -3.82 5.91 -2.67
C VAL A 36 -5.34 5.81 -2.62
N ASP A 37 -5.88 4.60 -2.43
CA ASP A 37 -7.31 4.34 -2.20
C ASP A 37 -7.49 3.67 -0.84
N ILE A 38 -7.97 4.46 0.12
CA ILE A 38 -8.27 3.99 1.47
C ILE A 38 -9.79 4.02 1.64
N ASN A 39 -10.40 2.85 1.67
CA ASN A 39 -11.84 2.68 1.75
C ASN A 39 -12.24 1.92 3.03
N PRO A 40 -12.58 2.60 4.14
CA PRO A 40 -13.13 1.92 5.31
C PRO A 40 -14.56 1.41 5.03
N GLU A 41 -14.95 0.29 5.64
CA GLU A 41 -16.19 -0.45 5.37
C GLU A 41 -17.47 0.42 5.46
N ASP A 42 -17.47 1.40 6.38
CA ASP A 42 -18.62 2.25 6.68
C ASP A 42 -18.51 3.67 6.05
N ALA A 43 -17.65 3.86 5.04
CA ALA A 43 -17.48 5.15 4.37
C ALA A 43 -18.74 5.56 3.57
N GLU A 44 -19.46 6.56 4.07
CA GLU A 44 -20.61 7.13 3.35
C GLU A 44 -20.21 8.19 2.31
N GLU A 45 -19.02 8.78 2.44
CA GLU A 45 -18.53 9.88 1.61
C GLU A 45 -17.10 9.64 1.13
N THR A 46 -16.75 10.26 0.00
CA THR A 46 -15.41 10.21 -0.58
C THR A 46 -14.77 11.60 -0.60
N ILE A 47 -13.51 11.70 -0.15
CA ILE A 47 -12.68 12.90 -0.28
C ILE A 47 -11.53 12.59 -1.23
N PHE A 48 -11.41 13.40 -2.27
CA PHE A 48 -10.38 13.34 -3.30
C PHE A 48 -9.37 14.47 -3.09
N PHE A 49 -8.10 14.15 -2.89
CA PHE A 49 -7.03 15.14 -2.66
C PHE A 49 -6.07 15.27 -3.84
N MET A 50 -5.84 16.49 -4.31
CA MET A 50 -4.96 16.83 -5.43
C MET A 50 -3.75 17.64 -4.95
N HIS A 51 -2.55 17.08 -5.08
CA HIS A 51 -1.32 17.74 -4.63
C HIS A 51 -0.85 18.85 -5.59
N GLY A 52 0.01 19.75 -5.08
CA GLY A 52 0.59 20.85 -5.86
C GLY A 52 1.70 20.45 -6.83
N PHE A 53 2.22 21.43 -7.58
CA PHE A 53 3.10 21.30 -8.75
C PHE A 53 4.36 20.44 -8.57
N ALA A 54 4.89 20.31 -7.36
CA ALA A 54 6.08 19.51 -7.08
C ALA A 54 5.83 18.48 -5.96
N GLY A 55 4.56 18.25 -5.63
CA GLY A 55 4.09 17.36 -4.58
C GLY A 55 3.96 15.90 -5.03
N CYS A 56 3.34 15.12 -4.16
CA CYS A 56 2.97 13.71 -4.31
C CYS A 56 1.89 13.38 -3.28
N ALA A 57 1.34 12.17 -3.29
CA ALA A 57 0.32 11.72 -2.35
C ALA A 57 0.75 11.89 -0.88
N GLU A 58 2.02 11.66 -0.56
CA GLU A 58 2.56 11.81 0.80
C GLU A 58 2.49 13.26 1.31
N THR A 59 2.28 14.26 0.45
CA THR A 59 2.04 15.65 0.89
C THR A 59 0.69 15.85 1.59
N TRP A 60 -0.16 14.82 1.59
CA TRP A 60 -1.43 14.76 2.29
C TRP A 60 -1.40 13.81 3.50
N GLU A 61 -0.25 13.30 3.94
CA GLU A 61 -0.16 12.29 5.03
C GLU A 61 -0.99 12.66 6.27
N TYR A 62 -0.94 13.91 6.73
CA TYR A 62 -1.73 14.36 7.89
C TYR A 62 -3.24 14.39 7.64
N GLN A 63 -3.67 14.69 6.42
CA GLN A 63 -5.07 14.68 6.04
C GLN A 63 -5.55 13.25 5.84
N ILE A 64 -4.76 12.41 5.16
CA ILE A 64 -5.06 10.99 4.97
C ILE A 64 -5.30 10.31 6.31
N ASN A 65 -4.36 10.42 7.26
CA ASN A 65 -4.49 9.79 8.57
C ASN A 65 -5.67 10.33 9.40
N HIS A 66 -6.12 11.56 9.13
CA HIS A 66 -7.28 12.14 9.81
C HIS A 66 -8.61 11.66 9.21
N PHE A 67 -8.73 11.67 7.88
CA PHE A 67 -10.01 11.41 7.20
C PHE A 67 -10.26 9.92 6.88
N ALA A 68 -9.22 9.09 6.80
CA ALA A 68 -9.32 7.69 6.38
C ALA A 68 -10.11 6.77 7.34
N HIS A 69 -10.51 7.27 8.51
CA HIS A 69 -11.33 6.52 9.47
C HIS A 69 -12.83 6.63 9.20
N GLU A 70 -13.26 7.66 8.48
CA GLU A 70 -14.68 8.00 8.25
C GLU A 70 -15.01 8.17 6.76
N TYR A 71 -14.03 8.60 5.97
CA TYR A 71 -14.19 8.85 4.54
C TYR A 71 -13.41 7.82 3.73
N ARG A 72 -13.91 7.50 2.54
CA ARG A 72 -13.06 6.94 1.49
C ARG A 72 -12.12 8.05 1.02
N VAL A 73 -10.82 7.84 1.13
CA VAL A 73 -9.80 8.83 0.79
C VAL A 73 -9.08 8.41 -0.47
N ILE A 74 -9.13 9.29 -1.48
CA ILE A 74 -8.48 9.10 -2.80
C ILE A 74 -7.40 10.16 -2.97
N VAL A 75 -6.16 9.72 -3.18
CA VAL A 75 -5.02 10.63 -3.37
C VAL A 75 -4.13 10.13 -4.51
N PRO A 76 -4.34 10.59 -5.75
CA PRO A 76 -3.42 10.29 -6.84
C PRO A 76 -2.11 11.05 -6.68
N ASP A 77 -1.02 10.38 -7.05
CA ASP A 77 0.14 11.07 -7.62
C ASP A 77 -0.24 11.54 -9.03
N LEU A 78 -0.13 12.84 -9.31
CA LEU A 78 -0.31 13.38 -10.67
C LEU A 78 0.56 12.61 -11.67
N ARG A 79 0.15 12.50 -12.93
CA ARG A 79 1.00 11.93 -13.99
C ARG A 79 2.41 12.55 -13.94
N GLY A 80 3.42 11.69 -13.97
CA GLY A 80 4.83 12.06 -13.85
C GLY A 80 5.31 12.51 -12.46
N HIS A 81 4.48 12.34 -11.43
CA HIS A 81 4.83 12.60 -10.03
C HIS A 81 4.86 11.33 -9.19
N GLY A 82 5.54 11.39 -8.05
CA GLY A 82 5.60 10.33 -7.05
C GLY A 82 5.94 8.97 -7.66
N GLN A 83 4.99 8.05 -7.58
CA GLN A 83 5.07 6.72 -8.17
C GLN A 83 4.24 6.55 -9.46
N SER A 84 3.57 7.60 -9.93
CA SER A 84 2.92 7.61 -11.24
C SER A 84 3.94 7.61 -12.38
N ASP A 85 3.60 6.94 -13.47
CA ASP A 85 4.45 6.94 -14.66
C ASP A 85 4.56 8.34 -15.27
N ALA A 86 5.67 8.63 -15.95
CA ALA A 86 6.00 9.96 -16.49
C ALA A 86 5.98 9.99 -18.04
N PRO A 87 4.84 9.73 -18.70
CA PRO A 87 4.76 9.64 -20.16
C PRO A 87 5.19 10.94 -20.85
N TYR A 88 5.60 10.90 -22.12
CA TYR A 88 5.95 12.11 -22.86
C TYR A 88 4.72 12.83 -23.46
N SER A 89 3.61 12.89 -22.72
CA SER A 89 2.37 13.62 -23.08
C SER A 89 2.54 15.14 -22.90
N GLN A 90 1.51 15.93 -23.21
CA GLN A 90 1.63 17.39 -23.13
C GLN A 90 1.40 17.94 -21.72
N TYR A 91 0.79 17.17 -20.82
CA TYR A 91 0.44 17.58 -19.46
C TYR A 91 -0.44 18.83 -19.47
N THR A 92 -1.35 18.97 -20.44
CA THR A 92 -2.30 20.09 -20.49
C THR A 92 -3.33 19.98 -19.38
N MET A 93 -4.04 21.07 -19.11
CA MET A 93 -5.11 21.06 -18.12
C MET A 93 -6.18 20.01 -18.44
N ASP A 94 -6.56 19.84 -19.71
CA ASP A 94 -7.50 18.81 -20.15
C ASP A 94 -7.02 17.40 -19.84
N GLU A 95 -5.74 17.10 -20.08
CA GLU A 95 -5.14 15.82 -19.71
C GLU A 95 -5.22 15.55 -18.19
N LEU A 96 -4.99 16.58 -17.38
CA LEU A 96 -4.99 16.48 -15.91
C LEU A 96 -6.40 16.40 -15.32
N ILE A 97 -7.39 17.01 -15.97
CA ILE A 97 -8.81 16.87 -15.63
C ILE A 97 -9.28 15.45 -15.96
N GLU A 98 -8.87 14.93 -17.12
CA GLU A 98 -9.23 13.58 -17.54
C GLU A 98 -8.63 12.48 -16.65
N ASP A 99 -7.46 12.74 -16.03
CA ASP A 99 -6.93 11.88 -14.97
C ASP A 99 -7.90 11.76 -13.80
N ILE A 100 -8.54 12.85 -13.37
CA ILE A 100 -9.52 12.81 -12.26
C ILE A 100 -10.71 11.94 -12.66
N ASN A 101 -11.25 12.10 -13.88
CA ASN A 101 -12.34 11.25 -14.39
C ASN A 101 -11.93 9.78 -14.44
N THR A 102 -10.75 9.50 -14.99
CA THR A 102 -10.25 8.13 -15.13
C THR A 102 -10.07 7.46 -13.77
N VAL A 103 -9.54 8.17 -12.77
CA VAL A 103 -9.45 7.68 -11.39
C VAL A 103 -10.83 7.47 -10.80
N ALA A 104 -11.74 8.43 -10.98
CA ALA A 104 -13.08 8.33 -10.43
C ALA A 104 -13.87 7.14 -10.98
N ASP A 105 -13.75 6.89 -12.28
CA ASP A 105 -14.51 5.85 -12.96
C ASP A 105 -13.86 4.47 -12.78
N THR A 106 -12.52 4.39 -12.81
CA THR A 106 -11.79 3.11 -12.60
C THR A 106 -11.96 2.58 -11.19
N LEU A 107 -11.99 3.46 -10.19
CA LEU A 107 -12.14 3.09 -8.77
C LEU A 107 -13.61 3.05 -8.32
N ASP A 108 -14.55 3.19 -9.27
CA ASP A 108 -15.99 3.21 -9.02
C ASP A 108 -16.36 4.15 -7.85
N LEU A 109 -15.92 5.41 -7.97
CA LEU A 109 -16.22 6.42 -6.95
C LEU A 109 -17.71 6.79 -7.02
N PRO A 110 -18.32 7.19 -5.88
CA PRO A 110 -19.68 7.68 -5.87
C PRO A 110 -19.89 8.82 -6.87
N LYS A 111 -21.12 8.93 -7.39
CA LYS A 111 -21.49 9.96 -8.37
C LYS A 111 -21.03 11.37 -7.96
N LYS A 112 -21.09 11.69 -6.66
CA LYS A 112 -20.57 12.94 -6.10
C LYS A 112 -19.55 12.68 -5.02
N PHE A 113 -18.43 13.42 -5.06
CA PHE A 113 -17.38 13.39 -4.04
C PHE A 113 -16.94 14.80 -3.64
N ILE A 114 -16.18 14.91 -2.55
CA ILE A 114 -15.58 16.16 -2.08
C ILE A 114 -14.20 16.27 -2.73
N LEU A 115 -13.90 17.40 -3.37
CA LEU A 115 -12.62 17.62 -4.04
C LEU A 115 -11.80 18.68 -3.30
N VAL A 116 -10.55 18.34 -2.97
CA VAL A 116 -9.62 19.18 -2.23
C VAL A 116 -8.33 19.32 -3.02
N GLY A 117 -7.93 20.55 -3.35
CA GLY A 117 -6.71 20.80 -4.11
C GLY A 117 -5.76 21.77 -3.40
N HIS A 118 -4.46 21.47 -3.45
CA HIS A 118 -3.40 22.37 -2.97
C HIS A 118 -2.65 23.01 -4.13
N SER A 119 -2.49 24.33 -4.12
CA SER A 119 -1.66 25.07 -5.08
C SER A 119 -2.07 24.72 -6.53
N PHE A 120 -1.14 24.21 -7.35
CA PHE A 120 -1.46 23.73 -8.71
C PHE A 120 -2.50 22.62 -8.77
N GLY A 121 -2.56 21.74 -7.77
CA GLY A 121 -3.66 20.77 -7.65
C GLY A 121 -5.01 21.46 -7.51
N GLY A 122 -5.06 22.60 -6.81
CA GLY A 122 -6.26 23.43 -6.72
C GLY A 122 -6.64 24.09 -8.05
N SER A 123 -5.68 24.48 -8.89
CA SER A 123 -5.95 24.98 -10.24
C SER A 123 -6.60 23.92 -11.13
N ILE A 124 -6.14 22.67 -11.04
CA ILE A 124 -6.81 21.54 -11.72
C ILE A 124 -8.24 21.37 -11.16
N CYS A 125 -8.41 21.47 -9.84
CA CYS A 125 -9.73 21.35 -9.22
C CYS A 125 -10.71 22.48 -9.61
N ILE A 126 -10.22 23.70 -9.84
CA ILE A 126 -11.03 24.82 -10.35
C ILE A 126 -11.63 24.47 -11.71
N GLU A 127 -10.80 23.99 -12.63
CA GLU A 127 -11.24 23.64 -13.98
C GLU A 127 -12.14 22.41 -13.99
N TYR A 128 -11.80 21.40 -13.18
CA TYR A 128 -12.66 20.24 -12.97
C TYR A 128 -14.04 20.64 -12.44
N ALA A 129 -14.10 21.53 -11.44
CA ALA A 129 -15.35 21.99 -10.86
C ALA A 129 -16.21 22.82 -11.81
N ALA A 130 -15.58 23.56 -12.73
CA ALA A 130 -16.27 24.31 -13.77
C ALA A 130 -16.81 23.40 -14.88
N ALA A 131 -16.09 22.32 -15.21
CA ALA A 131 -16.46 21.38 -16.27
C ALA A 131 -17.48 20.31 -15.81
N TYR A 132 -17.35 19.83 -14.56
CA TYR A 132 -18.12 18.71 -14.01
C TYR A 132 -18.78 19.04 -12.65
N PRO A 133 -19.58 20.12 -12.54
CA PRO A 133 -20.20 20.52 -11.26
C PRO A 133 -21.12 19.43 -10.69
N GLU A 134 -21.68 18.56 -11.51
CA GLU A 134 -22.54 17.44 -11.12
C GLU A 134 -21.78 16.30 -10.43
N ARG A 135 -20.45 16.23 -10.56
CA ARG A 135 -19.58 15.25 -9.88
C ARG A 135 -19.12 15.71 -8.49
N LEU A 136 -19.37 16.97 -8.12
CA LEU A 136 -18.87 17.52 -6.87
C LEU A 136 -19.97 17.77 -5.84
N LYS A 137 -19.68 17.38 -4.59
CA LYS A 137 -20.48 17.75 -3.42
C LYS A 137 -19.99 19.08 -2.83
N LYS A 138 -18.67 19.22 -2.68
CA LYS A 138 -17.98 20.39 -2.11
C LYS A 138 -16.59 20.52 -2.74
N LEU A 139 -16.10 21.76 -2.80
CA LEU A 139 -14.76 22.10 -3.31
C LEU A 139 -13.95 22.81 -2.22
N VAL A 140 -12.72 22.37 -2.00
CA VAL A 140 -11.77 23.04 -1.09
C VAL A 140 -10.49 23.39 -1.84
N LEU A 141 -10.13 24.67 -1.84
CA LEU A 141 -8.95 25.19 -2.51
C LEU A 141 -7.96 25.69 -1.46
N ILE A 142 -6.79 25.09 -1.38
CA ILE A 142 -5.75 25.44 -0.40
C ILE A 142 -4.61 26.17 -1.11
N ALA A 143 -4.34 27.41 -0.72
CA ALA A 143 -3.28 28.25 -1.27
C ALA A 143 -3.27 28.27 -2.82
N THR A 144 -4.46 28.41 -3.42
CA THR A 144 -4.67 28.30 -4.88
C THR A 144 -4.92 29.67 -5.49
N ALA A 145 -4.08 30.08 -6.44
CA ALA A 145 -4.25 31.32 -7.20
C ALA A 145 -4.96 31.06 -8.54
N GLY A 146 -5.58 32.10 -9.11
CA GLY A 146 -6.26 32.02 -10.41
C GLY A 146 -5.35 32.23 -11.62
N GLU A 147 -4.09 32.59 -11.41
CA GLU A 147 -3.05 32.66 -12.45
C GLU A 147 -1.66 32.58 -11.80
N TYR A 148 -0.63 32.27 -12.58
CA TYR A 148 0.75 32.19 -12.10
C TYR A 148 1.59 33.35 -12.69
N PRO A 149 1.89 34.40 -11.91
CA PRO A 149 2.80 35.45 -12.35
C PRO A 149 4.23 34.92 -12.36
N LEU A 150 4.61 34.20 -13.41
CA LEU A 150 5.95 33.66 -13.56
C LEU A 150 6.94 34.81 -13.82
N PRO A 151 8.05 34.90 -13.06
CA PRO A 151 9.08 35.88 -13.33
C PRO A 151 9.72 35.60 -14.71
N LYS A 152 10.20 36.63 -15.40
CA LYS A 152 10.84 36.49 -16.73
C LYS A 152 11.97 35.44 -16.74
N SER A 153 12.67 35.26 -15.62
CA SER A 153 13.69 34.23 -15.43
C SER A 153 13.15 32.80 -15.53
N ALA A 154 11.92 32.53 -15.05
CA ALA A 154 11.28 31.21 -15.17
C ALA A 154 10.98 30.85 -16.64
N SER A 155 10.56 31.84 -17.45
CA SER A 155 10.37 31.66 -18.89
C SER A 155 11.69 31.41 -19.64
N LEU A 156 12.81 31.95 -19.16
CA LEU A 156 14.13 31.66 -19.72
C LEU A 156 14.59 30.24 -19.37
N LEU A 157 14.38 29.82 -18.11
CA LEU A 157 14.68 28.45 -17.65
C LEU A 157 13.87 27.39 -18.40
N SER A 158 12.61 27.68 -18.76
CA SER A 158 11.77 26.76 -19.54
C SER A 158 12.21 26.62 -21.00
N LYS A 159 13.15 27.43 -21.51
CA LYS A 159 13.76 27.23 -22.84
C LYS A 159 14.95 26.29 -22.82
N ILE A 160 15.57 26.06 -21.66
CA ILE A 160 16.75 25.19 -21.54
C ILE A 160 16.37 23.75 -21.92
N PRO A 161 17.09 23.10 -22.86
CA PRO A 161 16.83 21.71 -23.22
C PRO A 161 16.95 20.78 -22.01
N VAL A 162 16.04 19.80 -21.92
CA VAL A 162 16.02 18.83 -20.79
C VAL A 162 17.35 18.08 -20.68
N SER A 163 18.03 17.82 -21.81
CA SER A 163 19.35 17.19 -21.85
C SER A 163 20.43 17.93 -21.04
N VAL A 164 20.32 19.25 -20.90
CA VAL A 164 21.26 20.07 -20.12
C VAL A 164 20.97 19.95 -18.61
N ILE A 165 19.69 19.85 -18.23
CA ILE A 165 19.26 19.81 -16.83
C ILE A 165 19.37 18.38 -16.26
N ARG A 166 19.08 17.37 -17.07
CA ARG A 166 18.94 15.96 -16.66
C ARG A 166 20.14 15.40 -15.87
N PRO A 167 21.42 15.66 -16.23
CA PRO A 167 22.57 15.18 -15.46
C PRO A 167 22.59 15.64 -13.99
N PHE A 168 22.01 16.81 -13.71
CA PHE A 168 21.94 17.40 -12.37
C PHE A 168 20.63 17.09 -11.64
N TRP A 169 19.63 16.52 -12.33
CA TRP A 169 18.29 16.27 -11.77
C TRP A 169 18.27 15.27 -10.61
N LYS A 170 19.31 14.43 -10.48
CA LYS A 170 19.49 13.56 -9.31
C LYS A 170 19.75 14.33 -8.00
N TYR A 171 20.18 15.60 -8.10
CA TYR A 171 20.42 16.50 -6.97
C TYR A 171 19.32 17.53 -6.77
N ARG A 172 18.18 17.37 -7.46
CA ARG A 172 17.05 18.29 -7.33
C ARG A 172 16.58 18.41 -5.87
N PRO A 173 15.91 19.52 -5.51
CA PRO A 173 15.18 19.61 -4.24
C PRO A 173 14.16 18.47 -4.10
N ARG A 174 13.42 18.39 -2.99
CA ARG A 174 12.34 17.40 -2.82
C ARG A 174 11.13 17.69 -3.72
N TRP A 175 11.34 17.62 -5.03
CA TRP A 175 10.38 17.70 -6.10
C TRP A 175 10.17 16.28 -6.60
N ASN A 176 8.96 15.78 -6.36
CA ASN A 176 8.63 14.40 -6.64
C ASN A 176 8.16 14.24 -8.09
N ALA A 177 8.82 14.89 -9.05
CA ALA A 177 8.45 14.84 -10.46
C ALA A 177 9.67 14.75 -11.38
N GLU A 178 9.46 14.20 -12.57
CA GLU A 178 10.48 14.19 -13.62
C GLU A 178 10.67 15.58 -14.25
N VAL A 179 11.87 15.85 -14.76
CA VAL A 179 12.24 17.18 -15.26
C VAL A 179 11.42 17.63 -16.47
N HIS A 180 11.11 16.71 -17.39
CA HIS A 180 10.31 17.02 -18.58
C HIS A 180 8.86 17.30 -18.21
N VAL A 181 8.35 16.66 -17.15
CA VAL A 181 7.00 16.85 -16.61
C VAL A 181 6.84 18.29 -16.14
N LEU A 182 7.70 18.72 -15.21
CA LEU A 182 7.65 20.08 -14.67
C LEU A 182 7.83 21.14 -15.76
N LYS A 183 8.72 20.88 -16.72
CA LYS A 183 8.92 21.77 -17.88
C LYS A 183 7.64 21.90 -18.71
N ARG A 184 7.01 20.79 -19.09
CA ARG A 184 5.79 20.80 -19.91
C ARG A 184 4.61 21.42 -19.18
N MET A 185 4.40 21.09 -17.91
CA MET A 185 3.36 21.73 -17.09
C MET A 185 3.58 23.24 -16.92
N THR A 186 4.84 23.69 -16.82
CA THR A 186 5.15 25.12 -16.78
C THR A 186 4.77 25.81 -18.10
N LEU A 187 5.12 25.21 -19.23
CA LEU A 187 4.88 25.79 -20.56
C LEU A 187 3.40 25.77 -20.95
N ASN A 188 2.72 24.64 -20.72
CA ASN A 188 1.38 24.38 -21.22
C ASN A 188 0.28 24.78 -20.23
N ASN A 189 0.62 24.99 -18.94
CA ASN A 189 -0.33 25.46 -17.94
C ASN A 189 0.17 26.73 -17.26
N MET A 190 1.21 26.66 -16.42
CA MET A 190 1.54 27.81 -15.54
C MET A 190 1.80 29.11 -16.30
N GLY A 191 2.42 29.05 -17.48
CA GLY A 191 2.72 30.23 -18.28
C GLY A 191 1.54 30.83 -19.06
N VAL A 192 0.42 30.10 -19.18
CA VAL A 192 -0.69 30.47 -20.08
C VAL A 192 -2.07 30.40 -19.42
N TRP A 193 -2.23 29.57 -18.40
CA TRP A 193 -3.50 29.27 -17.74
C TRP A 193 -4.00 30.46 -16.90
N LYS A 194 -5.31 30.70 -17.00
CA LYS A 194 -6.04 31.70 -16.22
C LYS A 194 -7.40 31.14 -15.86
N ALA A 195 -7.71 31.12 -14.57
CA ALA A 195 -8.97 30.62 -14.03
C ALA A 195 -10.18 31.51 -14.36
N TRP A 196 -9.98 32.73 -14.87
CA TRP A 196 -10.97 33.80 -14.82
C TRP A 196 -12.29 33.49 -15.53
N ASP A 197 -12.26 32.65 -16.58
CA ASP A 197 -13.45 32.18 -17.28
C ASP A 197 -14.11 30.96 -16.62
N ALA A 198 -13.35 30.22 -15.80
CA ALA A 198 -13.82 29.04 -15.07
C ALA A 198 -14.51 29.42 -13.75
N LEU A 199 -13.97 30.38 -12.99
CA LEU A 199 -14.47 30.72 -11.65
C LEU A 199 -15.99 31.02 -11.60
N PRO A 200 -16.57 31.84 -12.52
CA PRO A 200 -17.99 32.15 -12.48
C PRO A 200 -18.90 30.96 -12.79
N LYS A 201 -18.37 29.91 -13.40
CA LYS A 201 -19.10 28.68 -13.74
C LYS A 201 -19.20 27.71 -12.56
N ILE A 202 -18.38 27.90 -11.52
CA ILE A 202 -18.38 27.04 -10.34
C ILE A 202 -19.63 27.32 -9.50
N THR A 203 -20.58 26.38 -9.53
CA THR A 203 -21.79 26.39 -8.69
C THR A 203 -21.64 25.58 -7.41
N THR A 204 -20.55 24.83 -7.28
CA THR A 204 -20.27 23.95 -6.13
C THR A 204 -19.95 24.78 -4.89
N PRO A 205 -20.51 24.45 -3.70
CA PRO A 205 -20.11 25.08 -2.45
C PRO A 205 -18.59 25.00 -2.28
N THR A 206 -17.94 26.16 -2.11
CA THR A 206 -16.48 26.27 -2.18
C THR A 206 -15.91 26.94 -0.93
N MET A 207 -14.84 26.36 -0.38
CA MET A 207 -14.01 26.98 0.66
C MET A 207 -12.60 27.22 0.13
N ILE A 208 -12.07 28.40 0.38
CA ILE A 208 -10.71 28.80 0.03
C ILE A 208 -9.93 28.98 1.33
N LEU A 209 -8.84 28.23 1.46
CA LEU A 209 -7.97 28.26 2.64
C LEU A 209 -6.62 28.87 2.26
N THR A 210 -6.23 29.95 2.92
CA THR A 210 -4.98 30.68 2.63
C THR A 210 -4.04 30.65 3.83
N GLY A 211 -2.73 30.78 3.56
CA GLY A 211 -1.76 31.03 4.61
C GLY A 211 -1.50 32.52 4.77
N GLN A 212 -1.49 32.99 6.02
CA GLN A 212 -1.26 34.41 6.36
C GLN A 212 0.01 35.00 5.75
N TYR A 213 1.07 34.18 5.67
CA TYR A 213 2.41 34.57 5.23
C TYR A 213 2.80 33.85 3.94
N ASP A 214 1.85 33.59 3.05
CA ASP A 214 2.14 32.98 1.74
C ASP A 214 3.14 33.86 0.96
N SER A 215 4.29 33.28 0.65
CA SER A 215 5.37 33.94 -0.08
C SER A 215 5.39 33.60 -1.58
N TYR A 216 4.53 32.69 -2.03
CA TYR A 216 4.41 32.30 -3.43
C TYR A 216 3.39 33.18 -4.15
N PHE A 217 2.27 33.46 -3.49
CA PHE A 217 1.24 34.33 -4.04
C PHE A 217 0.89 35.46 -3.05
N PRO A 218 0.76 36.70 -3.53
CA PRO A 218 0.26 37.78 -2.70
C PRO A 218 -1.21 37.56 -2.34
N ARG A 219 -1.64 38.08 -1.19
CA ARG A 219 -3.00 37.87 -0.65
C ARG A 219 -4.12 38.18 -1.65
N TRP A 220 -3.99 39.27 -2.41
CA TRP A 220 -4.99 39.68 -3.41
C TRP A 220 -5.27 38.60 -4.47
N ALA A 221 -4.30 37.71 -4.75
CA ALA A 221 -4.48 36.63 -5.71
C ALA A 221 -5.54 35.63 -5.24
N PHE A 222 -5.59 35.35 -3.93
CA PHE A 222 -6.61 34.49 -3.32
C PHE A 222 -7.95 35.21 -3.20
N ASP A 223 -7.95 36.48 -2.81
CA ASP A 223 -9.18 37.27 -2.70
C ASP A 223 -9.88 37.39 -4.06
N ARG A 224 -9.11 37.50 -5.15
CA ARG A 224 -9.65 37.50 -6.52
C ARG A 224 -10.27 36.16 -6.92
N VAL A 225 -9.70 35.03 -6.49
CA VAL A 225 -10.32 33.71 -6.68
C VAL A 225 -11.64 33.64 -5.91
N SER A 226 -11.65 34.08 -4.64
CA SER A 226 -12.86 34.11 -3.80
C SER A 226 -13.96 34.98 -4.38
N ALA A 227 -13.62 36.16 -4.91
CA ALA A 227 -14.58 37.05 -5.55
C ALA A 227 -15.15 36.48 -6.86
N GLY A 228 -14.39 35.62 -7.55
CA GLY A 228 -14.81 34.99 -8.80
C GLY A 228 -15.76 33.80 -8.63
N ILE A 229 -15.81 33.18 -7.44
CA ILE A 229 -16.68 32.04 -7.15
C ILE A 229 -17.85 32.50 -6.28
N LYS A 230 -19.07 32.34 -6.78
CA LYS A 230 -20.27 32.80 -6.07
C LYS A 230 -20.46 32.04 -4.74
N GLY A 231 -20.44 32.78 -3.64
CA GLY A 231 -20.68 32.22 -2.30
C GLY A 231 -19.52 31.41 -1.74
N ALA A 232 -18.29 31.62 -2.24
CA ALA A 232 -17.11 30.99 -1.67
C ALA A 232 -16.75 31.61 -0.30
N ASP A 233 -16.49 30.75 0.68
CA ASP A 233 -15.97 31.15 1.99
C ASP A 233 -14.44 31.20 1.94
N ILE A 234 -13.84 32.26 2.49
CA ILE A 234 -12.39 32.38 2.61
C ILE A 234 -11.95 32.29 4.07
N ILE A 235 -10.99 31.42 4.34
CA ILE A 235 -10.42 31.19 5.68
C ILE A 235 -8.92 31.43 5.61
N ASP A 236 -8.42 32.36 6.42
CA ASP A 236 -7.00 32.54 6.63
C ASP A 236 -6.51 31.71 7.82
N VAL A 237 -5.52 30.87 7.61
CA VAL A 237 -4.87 30.10 8.66
C VAL A 237 -3.61 30.84 9.11
N GLY A 238 -3.74 31.49 10.28
CA GLY A 238 -2.68 32.24 10.92
C GLY A 238 -1.38 31.46 11.10
N ALA A 239 -0.25 32.16 10.99
CA ALA A 239 1.10 31.60 11.11
C ALA A 239 1.37 30.39 10.21
N SER A 240 0.89 30.45 8.96
CA SER A 240 1.25 29.52 7.88
C SER A 240 1.62 30.27 6.60
N LYS A 241 2.42 29.61 5.77
CA LYS A 241 2.87 30.06 4.44
C LYS A 241 2.11 29.29 3.36
N HIS A 242 2.78 28.85 2.31
CA HIS A 242 2.14 28.26 1.13
C HIS A 242 1.73 26.78 1.29
N LYS A 243 2.42 26.01 2.15
CA LYS A 243 2.10 24.58 2.36
C LYS A 243 1.23 24.42 3.60
N VAL A 244 0.11 25.13 3.62
CA VAL A 244 -0.75 25.29 4.81
C VAL A 244 -1.16 23.95 5.41
N GLN A 245 -1.46 22.95 4.56
CA GLN A 245 -1.86 21.60 4.94
C GLN A 245 -0.76 20.81 5.67
N LEU A 246 0.51 21.15 5.46
CA LEU A 246 1.65 20.56 6.15
C LEU A 246 2.06 21.39 7.37
N GLU A 247 2.01 22.72 7.25
CA GLU A 247 2.50 23.65 8.27
C GLU A 247 1.53 23.78 9.45
N ARG A 248 0.22 23.67 9.18
CA ARG A 248 -0.86 23.80 10.17
C ARG A 248 -1.92 22.72 9.96
N ALA A 249 -1.48 21.47 9.82
CA ALA A 249 -2.31 20.32 9.47
C ALA A 249 -3.60 20.21 10.29
N GLU A 250 -3.51 20.29 11.62
CA GLU A 250 -4.72 20.19 12.46
C GLU A 250 -5.73 21.33 12.22
N ALA A 251 -5.24 22.55 11.95
CA ALA A 251 -6.12 23.68 11.67
C ALA A 251 -6.84 23.49 10.32
N VAL A 252 -6.12 22.95 9.33
CA VAL A 252 -6.68 22.58 8.02
C VAL A 252 -7.69 21.46 8.16
N ASN A 253 -7.37 20.38 8.88
CA ASN A 253 -8.28 19.26 9.11
C ASN A 253 -9.57 19.73 9.77
N ARG A 254 -9.48 20.54 10.84
CA ARG A 254 -10.66 21.13 11.50
C ARG A 254 -11.46 22.05 10.58
N ALA A 255 -10.80 22.79 9.68
CA ALA A 255 -11.49 23.65 8.73
C ALA A 255 -12.26 22.83 7.69
N ILE A 256 -11.62 21.78 7.13
CA ILE A 256 -12.27 20.83 6.22
C ILE A 256 -13.43 20.15 6.94
N ASP A 257 -13.25 19.59 8.14
CA ASP A 257 -14.31 18.97 8.95
C ASP A 257 -15.53 19.89 9.10
N ARG A 258 -15.31 21.13 9.56
CA ARG A 258 -16.42 22.08 9.71
C ARG A 258 -17.12 22.31 8.39
N PHE A 259 -16.35 22.56 7.33
CA PHE A 259 -16.89 22.86 6.01
C PHE A 259 -17.68 21.69 5.43
N VAL A 260 -17.18 20.47 5.52
CA VAL A 260 -17.87 19.27 5.00
C VAL A 260 -19.14 18.95 5.78
N HIS A 261 -19.20 19.30 7.06
CA HIS A 261 -20.37 19.07 7.91
C HIS A 261 -21.40 20.22 7.96
N VAL A 262 -21.10 21.42 7.43
CA VAL A 262 -22.10 22.52 7.39
C VAL A 262 -23.41 22.05 6.75
N GLY A 263 -24.53 22.25 7.46
CA GLY A 263 -25.88 21.87 7.02
C GLY A 263 -26.30 20.43 7.34
N THR A 264 -25.44 19.62 7.96
CA THR A 264 -25.76 18.24 8.37
C THR A 264 -26.02 18.16 9.89
N LYS A 265 -26.78 17.16 10.36
CA LYS A 265 -26.95 16.90 11.81
C LYS A 265 -25.61 16.72 12.55
N LYS A 266 -24.52 16.39 11.83
CA LYS A 266 -23.14 16.28 12.34
C LYS A 266 -22.49 17.62 12.72
N GLY A 267 -23.04 18.77 12.32
CA GLY A 267 -22.54 20.10 12.70
C GLY A 267 -23.06 20.64 14.04
N SER A 268 -23.88 19.87 14.76
CA SER A 268 -24.35 20.22 16.10
C SER A 268 -23.29 19.83 17.14
N TRP A 269 -23.12 20.62 18.20
CA TRP A 269 -22.40 20.23 19.43
C TRP A 269 -22.95 18.94 20.07
N ARG A 270 -24.07 18.41 19.57
CA ARG A 270 -24.74 17.15 19.93
C ARG A 270 -24.60 16.05 18.88
N ALA A 271 -23.76 16.22 17.85
CA ALA A 271 -23.51 15.17 16.88
C ALA A 271 -22.77 14.01 17.55
N GLU A 272 -23.38 12.83 17.56
CA GLU A 272 -22.70 11.62 18.03
C GLU A 272 -21.45 11.39 17.18
N THR A 273 -20.31 11.27 17.85
CA THR A 273 -19.05 10.85 17.22
C THR A 273 -19.23 9.47 16.59
N LEU A 274 -18.42 9.13 15.59
CA LEU A 274 -18.41 7.77 15.01
C LEU A 274 -18.27 6.70 16.10
N VAL A 275 -17.45 6.98 17.13
CA VAL A 275 -17.25 6.11 18.30
C VAL A 275 -18.56 5.92 19.08
N GLU A 276 -19.32 6.98 19.34
CA GLU A 276 -20.61 6.90 20.02
C GLU A 276 -21.64 6.11 19.19
N LYS A 277 -21.75 6.41 17.90
CA LYS A 277 -22.64 5.70 16.95
C LYS A 277 -22.33 4.19 16.94
N LEU A 278 -21.05 3.83 16.81
CA LEU A 278 -20.62 2.43 16.78
C LEU A 278 -20.74 1.74 18.15
N SER A 279 -20.55 2.47 19.26
CA SER A 279 -20.65 1.90 20.62
C SER A 279 -22.07 1.43 20.97
N LEU A 280 -23.09 1.89 20.25
CA LEU A 280 -24.47 1.41 20.38
C LEU A 280 -24.64 -0.04 19.91
N THR A 281 -23.91 -0.44 18.84
CA THR A 281 -24.00 -1.79 18.25
C THR A 281 -22.78 -2.67 18.56
N ARG A 282 -21.68 -2.06 19.01
CA ARG A 282 -20.39 -2.73 19.31
C ARG A 282 -19.96 -2.40 20.76
N PRO A 283 -20.62 -2.95 21.80
CA PRO A 283 -20.38 -2.56 23.19
C PRO A 283 -18.95 -2.84 23.68
N TRP A 284 -18.25 -3.80 23.06
CA TRP A 284 -16.83 -4.11 23.35
C TRP A 284 -15.86 -2.97 23.01
N LEU A 285 -16.26 -1.99 22.18
CA LEU A 285 -15.40 -0.83 21.88
C LEU A 285 -15.08 -0.01 23.13
N LYS A 286 -15.96 -0.05 24.15
CA LYS A 286 -15.70 0.60 25.46
C LYS A 286 -14.53 -0.01 26.22
N SER A 287 -14.14 -1.23 25.86
CA SER A 287 -13.00 -1.95 26.44
C SER A 287 -11.70 -1.75 25.66
N TYR A 288 -11.73 -1.04 24.52
CA TYR A 288 -10.52 -0.80 23.73
C TYR A 288 -9.58 0.16 24.47
N GLY A 289 -8.28 -0.06 24.29
CA GLY A 289 -7.28 0.87 24.79
C GLY A 289 -7.41 2.24 24.13
N LYS A 290 -6.98 3.30 24.83
CA LYS A 290 -7.02 4.70 24.34
C LYS A 290 -6.42 4.88 22.93
N HIS A 291 -5.45 4.04 22.56
CA HIS A 291 -4.72 4.12 21.29
C HIS A 291 -5.15 3.04 20.28
N THR A 292 -6.13 2.22 20.62
CA THR A 292 -6.65 1.19 19.72
C THR A 292 -7.74 1.80 18.85
N PRO A 293 -7.58 1.83 17.51
CA PRO A 293 -8.63 2.32 16.62
C PRO A 293 -9.94 1.54 16.76
N VAL A 294 -11.07 2.24 16.68
CA VAL A 294 -12.40 1.63 16.60
C VAL A 294 -12.73 1.11 15.20
N THR A 295 -12.08 1.66 14.17
CA THR A 295 -12.13 1.24 12.78
C THR A 295 -10.72 1.31 12.20
N SER A 296 -10.36 0.34 11.36
CA SER A 296 -9.09 0.38 10.61
C SER A 296 -9.38 0.00 9.16
N PRO A 297 -8.97 0.84 8.19
CA PRO A 297 -9.11 0.47 6.79
C PRO A 297 -8.20 -0.74 6.50
N ILE A 298 -8.73 -1.72 5.77
CA ILE A 298 -7.97 -2.93 5.43
C ILE A 298 -7.41 -2.76 4.00
N PRO A 299 -6.07 -2.78 3.81
CA PRO A 299 -5.47 -2.74 2.48
C PRO A 299 -6.01 -3.82 1.56
N ARG A 300 -6.38 -3.45 0.33
CA ARG A 300 -6.84 -4.38 -0.72
C ARG A 300 -5.64 -4.93 -1.50
N GLN A 301 -4.67 -5.48 -0.77
CA GLN A 301 -3.44 -6.06 -1.31
C GLN A 301 -3.24 -7.48 -0.77
N PRO A 302 -2.64 -8.40 -1.55
CA PRO A 302 -2.31 -9.71 -1.04
C PRO A 302 -1.21 -9.62 0.02
N LEU A 303 -1.26 -10.51 1.02
CA LEU A 303 -0.40 -10.46 2.21
C LEU A 303 1.10 -10.34 1.90
N TYR A 304 1.60 -10.98 0.83
CA TYR A 304 3.03 -10.91 0.51
C TYR A 304 3.52 -9.49 0.17
N LYS A 305 2.62 -8.56 -0.22
CA LYS A 305 2.95 -7.15 -0.42
C LYS A 305 3.42 -6.46 0.85
N PHE A 306 3.04 -6.95 2.03
CA PHE A 306 3.50 -6.42 3.31
C PHE A 306 4.99 -6.71 3.54
N LEU A 307 5.47 -7.87 3.08
CA LEU A 307 6.90 -8.19 3.08
C LEU A 307 7.65 -7.30 2.08
N GLU A 308 7.13 -7.13 0.86
CA GLU A 308 7.72 -6.25 -0.17
C GLU A 308 7.85 -4.80 0.34
N ALA A 309 6.76 -4.24 0.87
CA ALA A 309 6.73 -2.89 1.43
C ALA A 309 7.73 -2.73 2.57
N SER A 310 7.84 -3.74 3.44
CA SER A 310 8.82 -3.74 4.54
C SER A 310 10.26 -3.82 4.02
N ALA A 311 10.52 -4.64 3.00
CA ALA A 311 11.84 -4.77 2.35
C ALA A 311 12.26 -3.48 1.64
N ASP A 312 11.33 -2.73 1.06
CA ASP A 312 11.62 -1.43 0.45
C ASP A 312 11.85 -0.34 1.49
N ARG A 313 11.08 -0.38 2.59
CA ARG A 313 11.11 0.63 3.65
C ARG A 313 12.33 0.50 4.57
N VAL A 314 12.65 -0.72 4.98
CA VAL A 314 13.71 -1.02 5.96
C VAL A 314 14.61 -2.18 5.49
N PRO A 315 15.24 -2.10 4.31
CA PRO A 315 15.92 -3.22 3.66
C PRO A 315 17.02 -3.88 4.51
N LYS A 316 17.69 -3.09 5.34
CA LYS A 316 18.81 -3.51 6.18
C LYS A 316 18.41 -3.96 7.59
N GLN A 317 17.15 -3.76 7.99
CA GLN A 317 16.69 -4.21 9.30
C GLN A 317 16.53 -5.73 9.32
N LYS A 318 16.79 -6.35 10.47
CA LYS A 318 16.66 -7.79 10.66
C LYS A 318 15.18 -8.19 10.62
N ALA A 319 14.83 -9.13 9.75
CA ALA A 319 13.50 -9.72 9.63
C ALA A 319 13.40 -11.05 10.40
N THR A 320 14.50 -11.81 10.45
CA THR A 320 14.57 -13.07 11.21
C THR A 320 15.78 -13.09 12.13
N LEU A 321 15.64 -13.78 13.27
CA LEU A 321 16.72 -14.11 14.20
C LEU A 321 16.60 -15.60 14.51
N PHE A 322 17.61 -16.38 14.15
CA PHE A 322 17.58 -17.83 14.30
C PHE A 322 18.97 -18.35 14.71
N TYR A 323 19.11 -18.80 15.96
CA TYR A 323 20.36 -19.31 16.52
C TYR A 323 21.60 -18.43 16.26
N GLY A 324 21.45 -17.11 16.40
CA GLY A 324 22.52 -16.13 16.19
C GLY A 324 22.68 -15.65 14.74
N GLU A 325 22.12 -16.38 13.77
CA GLU A 325 22.03 -15.95 12.38
C GLU A 325 20.82 -15.03 12.15
N SER A 326 20.91 -14.18 11.13
CA SER A 326 19.82 -13.25 10.81
C SER A 326 19.71 -12.98 9.31
N LEU A 327 18.48 -12.84 8.83
CA LEU A 327 18.20 -12.29 7.50
C LEU A 327 17.66 -10.87 7.66
N SER A 328 18.14 -9.94 6.84
CA SER A 328 17.49 -8.65 6.69
C SER A 328 16.19 -8.77 5.90
N TYR A 329 15.29 -7.78 5.97
CA TYR A 329 14.06 -7.77 5.15
C TYR A 329 14.36 -7.88 3.65
N GLN A 330 15.41 -7.20 3.16
CA GLN A 330 15.84 -7.33 1.76
C GLN A 330 16.33 -8.74 1.43
N GLN A 331 17.12 -9.36 2.31
CA GLN A 331 17.61 -10.72 2.09
C GLN A 331 16.47 -11.75 2.12
N LEU A 332 15.50 -11.57 3.02
CA LEU A 332 14.31 -12.41 3.09
C LEU A 332 13.46 -12.28 1.80
N ASP A 333 13.17 -11.06 1.35
CA ASP A 333 12.43 -10.81 0.09
C ASP A 333 13.14 -11.44 -1.12
N GLN A 334 14.46 -11.32 -1.21
CA GLN A 334 15.25 -11.95 -2.28
C GLN A 334 15.14 -13.48 -2.25
N ARG A 335 15.24 -14.11 -1.08
CA ARG A 335 15.09 -15.58 -0.95
C ARG A 335 13.67 -16.05 -1.25
N VAL A 336 12.67 -15.27 -0.84
CA VAL A 336 11.25 -15.49 -1.19
C VAL A 336 11.05 -15.43 -2.70
N ASN A 337 11.62 -14.45 -3.38
CA ASN A 337 11.53 -14.33 -4.83
C ASN A 337 12.19 -15.52 -5.55
N GLN A 338 13.38 -15.90 -5.12
CA GLN A 338 14.09 -17.07 -5.64
C GLN A 338 13.26 -18.35 -5.50
N PHE A 339 12.70 -18.58 -4.32
CA PHE A 339 11.91 -19.77 -4.09
C PHE A 339 10.54 -19.71 -4.79
N ALA A 340 9.97 -18.53 -5.02
CA ALA A 340 8.78 -18.35 -5.85
C ALA A 340 9.02 -18.80 -7.30
N TYR A 341 10.16 -18.41 -7.91
CA TYR A 341 10.56 -18.92 -9.22
C TYR A 341 10.77 -20.43 -9.22
N ALA A 342 11.38 -20.98 -8.16
CA ALA A 342 11.57 -22.42 -8.03
C ALA A 342 10.23 -23.18 -7.96
N LEU A 343 9.28 -22.73 -7.13
CA LEU A 343 7.94 -23.32 -7.04
C LEU A 343 7.19 -23.26 -8.37
N HIS A 344 7.26 -22.12 -9.06
CA HIS A 344 6.72 -22.00 -10.41
C HIS A 344 7.39 -22.98 -11.40
N GLY A 345 8.72 -23.15 -11.32
CA GLY A 345 9.46 -24.15 -12.11
C GLY A 345 9.13 -25.61 -11.73
N LEU A 346 8.68 -25.85 -10.51
CA LEU A 346 8.06 -27.12 -10.09
C LEU A 346 6.63 -27.27 -10.60
N GLY A 347 6.11 -26.29 -11.34
CA GLY A 347 4.81 -26.30 -11.99
C GLY A 347 3.68 -25.84 -11.08
N VAL A 348 3.95 -25.23 -9.92
CA VAL A 348 2.91 -24.63 -9.08
C VAL A 348 2.31 -23.44 -9.81
N SER A 349 0.99 -23.43 -9.96
CA SER A 349 0.20 -22.37 -10.57
C SER A 349 -0.75 -21.74 -9.55
N HIS A 350 -1.43 -20.67 -9.95
CA HIS A 350 -2.44 -20.01 -9.12
C HIS A 350 -3.50 -21.01 -8.65
N GLY A 351 -3.82 -21.01 -7.35
CA GLY A 351 -4.75 -21.95 -6.71
C GLY A 351 -4.18 -23.34 -6.37
N ASP A 352 -2.94 -23.66 -6.76
CA ASP A 352 -2.30 -24.91 -6.37
C ASP A 352 -1.88 -24.90 -4.90
N ARG A 353 -2.05 -26.04 -4.21
CA ARG A 353 -1.72 -26.18 -2.80
C ARG A 353 -0.25 -26.58 -2.61
N VAL A 354 0.45 -25.88 -1.74
CA VAL A 354 1.81 -26.20 -1.28
C VAL A 354 1.73 -26.49 0.21
N MET A 355 1.92 -27.73 0.62
CA MET A 355 1.92 -28.10 2.03
C MET A 355 3.32 -27.95 2.63
N VAL A 356 3.41 -27.28 3.78
CA VAL A 356 4.66 -27.08 4.51
C VAL A 356 4.55 -27.72 5.89
N THR A 357 5.43 -28.69 6.16
CA THR A 357 5.51 -29.39 7.45
C THR A 357 6.95 -29.34 7.96
N MET A 358 7.26 -28.33 8.76
CA MET A 358 8.58 -28.20 9.39
C MET A 358 8.48 -27.29 10.64
N PRO A 359 9.47 -27.34 11.55
CA PRO A 359 9.54 -26.42 12.69
C PRO A 359 9.67 -24.94 12.26
N ASN A 360 9.54 -24.04 13.23
CA ASN A 360 9.71 -22.59 13.01
C ASN A 360 11.18 -22.24 12.70
N LEU A 361 11.52 -22.16 11.41
CA LEU A 361 12.85 -21.86 10.88
C LEU A 361 12.75 -20.94 9.65
N PRO A 362 13.82 -20.23 9.25
CA PRO A 362 13.75 -19.24 8.17
C PRO A 362 13.19 -19.78 6.84
N GLN A 363 13.47 -21.03 6.47
CA GLN A 363 12.92 -21.65 5.27
C GLN A 363 11.38 -21.80 5.30
N MET A 364 10.76 -21.94 6.47
CA MET A 364 9.29 -21.96 6.58
C MET A 364 8.69 -20.61 6.15
N ILE A 365 9.28 -19.51 6.61
CA ILE A 365 8.88 -18.14 6.24
C ILE A 365 9.09 -17.92 4.73
N ILE A 366 10.22 -18.40 4.20
CA ILE A 366 10.53 -18.32 2.76
C ILE A 366 9.48 -19.08 1.95
N ALA A 367 9.19 -20.34 2.31
CA ALA A 367 8.19 -21.17 1.65
C ALA A 367 6.79 -20.56 1.72
N TYR A 368 6.41 -20.03 2.88
CA TYR A 368 5.14 -19.35 3.10
C TYR A 368 4.95 -18.19 2.12
N TYR A 369 5.84 -17.20 2.14
CA TYR A 369 5.69 -16.02 1.27
C TYR A 369 5.93 -16.32 -0.20
N ALA A 370 6.80 -17.28 -0.55
CA ALA A 370 7.01 -17.69 -1.93
C ALA A 370 5.76 -18.32 -2.54
N THR A 371 5.07 -19.17 -1.77
CA THR A 371 3.80 -19.79 -2.18
C THR A 371 2.74 -18.72 -2.43
N LEU A 372 2.56 -17.81 -1.47
CA LEU A 372 1.62 -16.70 -1.59
C LEU A 372 1.89 -15.80 -2.80
N LYS A 373 3.17 -15.53 -3.07
CA LYS A 373 3.61 -14.63 -4.15
C LYS A 373 3.36 -15.17 -5.55
N ILE A 374 3.20 -16.49 -5.72
CA ILE A 374 2.84 -17.10 -7.00
C ILE A 374 1.35 -17.42 -7.12
N GLY A 375 0.52 -16.93 -6.17
CA GLY A 375 -0.91 -17.24 -6.10
C GLY A 375 -1.19 -18.68 -5.64
N GLY A 376 -0.20 -19.38 -5.10
CA GLY A 376 -0.37 -20.69 -4.49
C GLY A 376 -1.00 -20.58 -3.11
N ILE A 377 -1.64 -21.67 -2.69
CA ILE A 377 -2.30 -21.79 -1.39
C ILE A 377 -1.35 -22.49 -0.43
N ILE A 378 -0.92 -21.80 0.63
CA ILE A 378 -0.09 -22.41 1.68
C ILE A 378 -0.96 -23.32 2.56
N VAL A 379 -0.60 -24.60 2.67
CA VAL A 379 -1.29 -25.53 3.54
C VAL A 379 -0.41 -25.83 4.76
N LEU A 380 -0.94 -25.54 5.94
CA LEU A 380 -0.28 -25.88 7.20
C LEU A 380 -1.09 -26.99 7.89
N PRO A 381 -0.46 -28.13 8.19
CA PRO A 381 -1.14 -29.24 8.85
C PRO A 381 -1.50 -28.88 10.29
N ASN A 382 -2.32 -29.72 10.91
CA ASN A 382 -2.55 -29.63 12.35
C ASN A 382 -1.19 -29.77 13.08
N PRO A 383 -0.80 -28.83 13.97
CA PRO A 383 0.47 -28.90 14.70
C PRO A 383 0.67 -30.20 15.50
N ASP A 384 -0.43 -30.83 15.93
CA ASP A 384 -0.42 -32.07 16.70
C ASP A 384 -0.56 -33.34 15.82
N ALA A 385 -0.58 -33.18 14.49
CA ALA A 385 -0.77 -34.31 13.58
C ALA A 385 0.44 -35.24 13.53
N ASP A 386 0.18 -36.54 13.57
CA ASP A 386 1.19 -37.55 13.26
C ASP A 386 1.41 -37.68 11.73
N GLY A 387 2.36 -38.54 11.35
CA GLY A 387 2.70 -38.73 9.93
C GLY A 387 1.57 -39.29 9.07
N GLU A 388 0.70 -40.15 9.63
CA GLU A 388 -0.45 -40.71 8.91
C GLU A 388 -1.51 -39.64 8.67
N GLN A 389 -1.77 -38.80 9.68
CA GLN A 389 -2.69 -37.68 9.60
C GLN A 389 -2.18 -36.62 8.61
N ILE A 390 -0.89 -36.29 8.63
CA ILE A 390 -0.30 -35.39 7.63
C ILE A 390 -0.47 -35.96 6.22
N LEU A 391 -0.19 -37.25 6.01
CA LEU A 391 -0.38 -37.90 4.71
C LEU A 391 -1.85 -37.83 4.24
N ALA A 392 -2.80 -38.07 5.16
CA ALA A 392 -4.22 -37.93 4.86
C ALA A 392 -4.58 -36.49 4.47
N GLN A 393 -4.01 -35.49 5.14
CA GLN A 393 -4.21 -34.07 4.82
C GLN A 393 -3.57 -33.67 3.47
N VAL A 394 -2.40 -34.21 3.13
CA VAL A 394 -1.80 -34.04 1.79
C VAL A 394 -2.75 -34.56 0.72
N LYS A 395 -3.31 -35.76 0.91
CA LYS A 395 -4.27 -36.37 -0.02
C LYS A 395 -5.56 -35.55 -0.12
N ALA A 396 -6.13 -35.16 1.02
CA ALA A 396 -7.38 -34.40 1.09
C ALA A 396 -7.29 -33.02 0.43
N THR A 397 -6.14 -32.33 0.57
CA THR A 397 -5.91 -31.04 -0.08
C THR A 397 -5.42 -31.16 -1.53
N GLY A 398 -5.00 -32.35 -1.95
CA GLY A 398 -4.34 -32.56 -3.24
C GLY A 398 -3.11 -31.66 -3.41
N ALA A 399 -2.29 -31.54 -2.37
CA ALA A 399 -1.11 -30.68 -2.41
C ALA A 399 -0.16 -31.10 -3.54
N LYS A 400 0.23 -30.15 -4.37
CA LYS A 400 1.08 -30.36 -5.55
C LYS A 400 2.56 -30.41 -5.18
N VAL A 401 2.93 -29.67 -4.14
CA VAL A 401 4.27 -29.66 -3.55
C VAL A 401 4.14 -29.91 -2.06
N PHE A 402 5.01 -30.77 -1.53
CA PHE A 402 5.15 -31.03 -0.10
C PHE A 402 6.56 -30.65 0.34
N ILE A 403 6.66 -29.75 1.32
CA ILE A 403 7.93 -29.23 1.81
C ILE A 403 8.12 -29.65 3.26
N THR A 404 9.23 -30.32 3.55
CA THR A 404 9.57 -30.77 4.90
C THR A 404 11.07 -30.67 5.18
N LEU A 405 11.50 -30.95 6.40
CA LEU A 405 12.92 -31.05 6.72
C LEU A 405 13.54 -32.30 6.10
N LYS A 406 14.79 -32.18 5.68
CA LYS A 406 15.62 -33.32 5.23
C LYS A 406 15.70 -34.45 6.26
N ASP A 407 15.64 -34.12 7.55
CA ASP A 407 15.66 -35.08 8.66
C ASP A 407 14.31 -35.77 8.91
N PHE A 408 13.23 -35.34 8.24
CA PHE A 408 11.90 -35.97 8.32
C PHE A 408 11.67 -36.97 7.18
N THR A 409 12.67 -37.84 6.97
CA THR A 409 12.76 -38.77 5.83
C THR A 409 11.58 -39.74 5.72
N ASN A 410 11.13 -40.32 6.84
CA ASN A 410 10.00 -41.26 6.85
C ASN A 410 8.72 -40.60 6.32
N LEU A 411 8.46 -39.36 6.73
CA LEU A 411 7.30 -38.59 6.27
C LEU A 411 7.44 -38.25 4.77
N ALA A 412 8.63 -37.80 4.35
CA ALA A 412 8.90 -37.52 2.94
C ALA A 412 8.69 -38.75 2.04
N ASN A 413 9.20 -39.93 2.44
CA ASN A 413 9.00 -41.20 1.75
C ASN A 413 7.51 -41.57 1.70
N ALA A 414 6.82 -41.51 2.83
CA ALA A 414 5.40 -41.84 2.90
C ALA A 414 4.58 -40.97 1.94
N VAL A 415 4.84 -39.67 1.87
CA VAL A 415 4.16 -38.75 0.93
C VAL A 415 4.53 -39.07 -0.51
N GLN A 416 5.81 -39.33 -0.81
CA GLN A 416 6.26 -39.64 -2.17
C GLN A 416 5.68 -40.95 -2.71
N GLU A 417 5.59 -41.99 -1.88
CA GLU A 417 5.09 -43.30 -2.26
C GLU A 417 3.56 -43.31 -2.44
N ASN A 418 2.84 -42.44 -1.72
CA ASN A 418 1.39 -42.48 -1.61
C ASN A 418 0.67 -41.30 -2.28
N THR A 419 1.40 -40.35 -2.87
CA THR A 419 0.83 -39.15 -3.50
C THR A 419 1.62 -38.75 -4.75
N GLN A 420 1.07 -37.81 -5.53
CA GLN A 420 1.77 -37.21 -6.67
C GLN A 420 2.49 -35.90 -6.31
N ALA A 421 2.57 -35.57 -5.02
CA ALA A 421 3.20 -34.33 -4.57
C ALA A 421 4.70 -34.35 -4.86
N LYS A 422 5.22 -33.26 -5.43
CA LYS A 422 6.67 -33.07 -5.58
C LYS A 422 7.27 -32.75 -4.21
N ILE A 423 8.28 -33.49 -3.81
CA ILE A 423 8.93 -33.31 -2.50
C ILE A 423 10.04 -32.26 -2.59
N VAL A 424 10.05 -31.32 -1.64
CA VAL A 424 11.13 -30.36 -1.43
C VAL A 424 11.65 -30.49 0.00
N LEU A 425 12.97 -30.63 0.14
CA LEU A 425 13.61 -30.80 1.44
C LEU A 425 14.34 -29.52 1.86
N ALA A 426 14.04 -28.99 3.05
CA ALA A 426 14.79 -27.91 3.68
C ALA A 426 15.92 -28.48 4.54
N ASP A 427 17.10 -27.86 4.50
CA ASP A 427 18.29 -28.30 5.25
C ASP A 427 18.70 -27.25 6.30
N LEU A 428 18.79 -27.66 7.56
CA LEU A 428 19.20 -26.77 8.65
C LEU A 428 20.63 -26.25 8.49
N LYS A 429 21.51 -27.00 7.81
CA LYS A 429 22.94 -26.68 7.70
C LYS A 429 23.21 -25.28 7.13
N HIS A 430 22.26 -24.71 6.39
CA HIS A 430 22.37 -23.41 5.74
C HIS A 430 21.78 -22.24 6.52
N VAL A 431 21.19 -22.51 7.70
CA VAL A 431 20.55 -21.48 8.54
C VAL A 431 21.03 -21.45 9.98
N VAL A 432 21.91 -22.38 10.38
CA VAL A 432 22.57 -22.37 11.67
C VAL A 432 24.07 -22.64 11.53
N SER A 433 24.85 -22.26 12.54
CA SER A 433 26.27 -22.61 12.58
C SER A 433 26.47 -24.13 12.67
N SER A 434 27.63 -24.63 12.21
CA SER A 434 27.96 -26.06 12.25
C SER A 434 27.89 -26.66 13.66
N GLY A 435 28.17 -25.87 14.71
CA GLY A 435 28.06 -26.31 16.10
C GLY A 435 26.61 -26.54 16.51
N VAL A 436 25.75 -25.55 16.27
CA VAL A 436 24.30 -25.63 16.55
C VAL A 436 23.65 -26.74 15.73
N TYR A 437 24.04 -26.90 14.46
CA TYR A 437 23.54 -27.99 13.62
C TYR A 437 23.78 -29.36 14.26
N LYS A 438 25.01 -29.64 14.74
CA LYS A 438 25.35 -30.91 15.40
C LYS A 438 24.55 -31.13 16.69
N GLU A 439 24.34 -30.07 17.46
CA GLU A 439 23.55 -30.12 18.69
C GLU A 439 22.08 -30.46 18.40
N LEU A 440 21.46 -29.78 17.42
CA LEU A 440 20.10 -30.03 17.00
C LEU A 440 19.91 -31.45 16.44
N GLN A 441 20.85 -31.90 15.61
CA GLN A 441 20.83 -33.26 15.07
C GLN A 441 20.90 -34.30 16.21
N ALA A 442 21.81 -34.14 17.17
CA ALA A 442 21.91 -35.04 18.32
C ALA A 442 20.63 -35.03 19.19
N ARG A 443 19.97 -33.88 19.32
CA ARG A 443 18.68 -33.78 20.04
C ARG A 443 17.55 -34.49 19.30
N TRP A 444 17.49 -34.35 17.98
CA TRP A 444 16.47 -34.98 17.15
C TRP A 444 16.66 -36.49 17.04
N GLU A 445 17.90 -36.97 16.94
CA GLU A 445 18.21 -38.41 16.99
C GLU A 445 17.72 -39.04 18.30
N LYS A 446 17.89 -38.36 19.45
CA LYS A 446 17.34 -38.81 20.75
C LYS A 446 15.82 -38.86 20.79
N LEU A 447 15.15 -38.02 19.99
CA LEU A 447 13.68 -37.99 19.86
C LEU A 447 13.16 -38.96 18.77
N GLY A 448 14.04 -39.76 18.17
CA GLY A 448 13.66 -40.77 17.17
C GLY A 448 13.58 -40.23 15.73
N PHE A 449 13.99 -38.99 15.47
CA PHE A 449 14.13 -38.48 14.10
C PHE A 449 15.47 -38.94 13.51
N SER A 450 15.43 -39.64 12.37
CA SER A 450 16.64 -40.19 11.72
C SER A 450 17.12 -39.28 10.59
N SER A 451 18.41 -38.94 10.60
CA SER A 451 19.01 -38.13 9.54
C SER A 451 19.01 -38.87 8.19
N ALA A 452 19.13 -38.10 7.11
CA ALA A 452 19.03 -38.45 5.69
C ALA A 452 19.81 -39.69 5.15
N LYS A 453 20.45 -40.50 5.99
CA LYS A 453 21.21 -41.70 5.60
C LYS A 453 20.40 -42.74 4.82
N ASN A 454 19.06 -42.67 4.84
CA ASN A 454 18.15 -43.66 4.25
C ASN A 454 17.32 -43.16 3.05
N LEU A 455 17.69 -42.06 2.39
CA LEU A 455 16.98 -41.63 1.17
C LEU A 455 17.78 -41.98 -0.10
N PRO A 456 17.48 -43.10 -0.78
CA PRO A 456 18.18 -43.51 -2.01
C PRO A 456 17.95 -42.54 -3.18
N TRP A 457 16.97 -41.65 -3.08
CA TRP A 457 16.62 -40.63 -4.07
C TRP A 457 17.07 -39.22 -3.67
N ILE A 458 17.86 -39.02 -2.59
CA ILE A 458 18.37 -37.67 -2.23
C ILE A 458 19.19 -37.03 -3.36
N ASP A 459 19.88 -37.83 -4.17
CA ASP A 459 20.56 -37.31 -5.37
C ASP A 459 19.58 -36.72 -6.40
N ASN A 460 18.28 -37.07 -6.30
CA ASN A 460 17.16 -36.53 -7.08
C ASN A 460 16.21 -35.61 -6.26
N ALA A 461 16.40 -35.49 -4.95
CA ALA A 461 15.64 -34.61 -4.08
C ALA A 461 16.15 -33.19 -4.27
N LYS A 462 15.34 -32.32 -4.88
CA LYS A 462 15.73 -30.93 -5.05
C LYS A 462 15.57 -30.22 -3.70
N THR A 463 16.66 -30.11 -2.94
CA THR A 463 16.64 -29.31 -1.70
C THR A 463 16.19 -27.89 -2.00
N MET A 464 15.57 -27.22 -1.03
CA MET A 464 15.15 -25.83 -1.20
C MET A 464 16.32 -24.96 -1.67
N GLU A 465 17.50 -25.16 -1.08
CA GLU A 465 18.70 -24.42 -1.44
C GLU A 465 19.13 -24.70 -2.88
N HIS A 466 19.13 -25.98 -3.31
CA HIS A 466 19.50 -26.36 -4.67
C HIS A 466 18.51 -25.81 -5.70
N LEU A 467 17.21 -25.85 -5.39
CA LEU A 467 16.15 -25.26 -6.21
C LEU A 467 16.31 -23.75 -6.40
N MET A 468 16.80 -23.07 -5.37
CA MET A 468 17.03 -21.63 -5.39
C MET A 468 18.36 -21.24 -6.05
N LEU A 469 19.28 -22.20 -6.28
CA LEU A 469 20.53 -21.92 -6.99
C LEU A 469 20.20 -21.34 -8.37
N ASP A 470 20.87 -20.24 -8.71
CA ASP A 470 20.74 -19.51 -9.97
C ASP A 470 19.34 -18.97 -10.31
N THR A 471 18.36 -19.10 -9.42
CA THR A 471 17.06 -18.45 -9.59
C THR A 471 17.16 -16.93 -9.41
N PRO A 472 16.36 -16.13 -10.14
CA PRO A 472 16.40 -14.67 -10.02
C PRO A 472 15.98 -14.19 -8.64
N LYS A 473 16.65 -13.13 -8.15
CA LYS A 473 16.31 -12.46 -6.88
C LYS A 473 15.27 -11.35 -7.03
N ILE A 474 14.94 -10.98 -8.26
CA ILE A 474 13.96 -9.94 -8.59
C ILE A 474 12.55 -10.42 -8.27
N ARG A 475 11.64 -9.51 -7.97
CA ARG A 475 10.25 -9.88 -7.68
C ARG A 475 9.59 -10.45 -8.94
N PRO A 476 9.02 -11.66 -8.90
CA PRO A 476 8.21 -12.14 -9.99
C PRO A 476 6.92 -11.31 -10.11
N ASN A 477 6.40 -11.21 -11.34
CA ASN A 477 5.16 -10.51 -11.62
C ASN A 477 4.04 -11.53 -11.83
N PHE A 478 3.38 -11.92 -10.74
CA PHE A 478 2.18 -12.74 -10.76
C PHE A 478 0.98 -11.89 -10.33
N ASP A 479 -0.14 -12.06 -11.01
CA ASP A 479 -1.39 -11.42 -10.65
C ASP A 479 -2.07 -12.25 -9.55
N VAL A 480 -2.17 -11.66 -8.36
CA VAL A 480 -2.74 -12.29 -7.16
C VAL A 480 -3.68 -11.29 -6.51
N ASN A 481 -4.94 -11.69 -6.34
CA ASN A 481 -5.98 -10.86 -5.76
C ASN A 481 -6.01 -11.02 -4.23
N CYS A 482 -6.41 -9.94 -3.53
CA CYS A 482 -6.64 -10.00 -2.09
C CYS A 482 -7.78 -10.96 -1.69
N ASP A 483 -8.69 -11.30 -2.59
CA ASP A 483 -9.79 -12.23 -2.34
C ASP A 483 -9.44 -13.69 -2.65
N ASP A 484 -8.27 -13.95 -3.26
CA ASP A 484 -7.81 -15.32 -3.50
C ASP A 484 -7.55 -16.04 -2.17
N THR A 485 -7.85 -17.35 -2.14
CA THR A 485 -7.47 -18.22 -1.01
C THR A 485 -5.96 -18.19 -0.86
N ALA A 486 -5.49 -17.76 0.31
CA ALA A 486 -4.08 -17.67 0.62
C ALA A 486 -3.60 -18.91 1.38
N ALA A 487 -4.39 -19.37 2.35
CA ALA A 487 -3.99 -20.43 3.26
C ALA A 487 -5.11 -21.43 3.54
N ILE A 488 -4.72 -22.69 3.76
CA ILE A 488 -5.54 -23.72 4.39
C ILE A 488 -4.86 -24.09 5.70
N LEU A 489 -5.54 -23.81 6.82
CA LEU A 489 -5.06 -24.14 8.16
C LEU A 489 -5.92 -25.26 8.76
N PHE A 490 -5.31 -26.38 9.11
CA PHE A 490 -6.06 -27.48 9.73
C PHE A 490 -6.37 -27.19 11.20
N THR A 491 -7.62 -27.42 11.60
CA THR A 491 -8.03 -27.43 13.01
C THR A 491 -7.45 -28.63 13.76
N SER A 492 -7.34 -28.56 15.08
CA SER A 492 -6.87 -29.69 15.91
C SER A 492 -7.76 -30.94 15.85
N GLY A 493 -9.06 -30.78 15.53
CA GLY A 493 -9.99 -31.92 15.47
C GLY A 493 -10.31 -32.54 16.83
N THR A 494 -10.38 -31.74 17.89
CA THR A 494 -10.66 -32.23 19.26
C THR A 494 -12.05 -32.87 19.43
N ILE A 495 -13.00 -32.56 18.55
CA ILE A 495 -14.39 -33.03 18.61
C ILE A 495 -14.74 -33.96 17.42
N ASP A 496 -14.04 -33.83 16.30
CA ASP A 496 -14.28 -34.56 15.04
C ASP A 496 -12.98 -34.51 14.21
N ASN A 497 -12.93 -35.19 13.06
CA ASN A 497 -11.77 -35.17 12.17
C ASN A 497 -11.30 -33.73 11.86
N PRO A 498 -9.97 -33.46 11.88
CA PRO A 498 -9.40 -32.18 11.49
C PRO A 498 -9.94 -31.66 10.14
N LYS A 499 -10.36 -30.40 10.10
CA LYS A 499 -10.89 -29.74 8.90
C LYS A 499 -9.94 -28.63 8.46
N GLY A 500 -9.73 -28.49 7.16
CA GLY A 500 -8.98 -27.37 6.59
C GLY A 500 -9.85 -26.11 6.55
N VAL A 501 -9.40 -25.04 7.21
CA VAL A 501 -10.03 -23.73 7.16
C VAL A 501 -9.38 -22.91 6.07
N GLU A 502 -10.14 -22.54 5.05
CA GLU A 502 -9.69 -21.66 3.97
C GLU A 502 -9.72 -20.20 4.42
N LEU A 503 -8.59 -19.51 4.22
CA LEU A 503 -8.43 -18.10 4.52
C LEU A 503 -7.94 -17.38 3.27
N SER A 504 -8.67 -16.34 2.87
CA SER A 504 -8.24 -15.43 1.80
C SER A 504 -7.03 -14.59 2.24
N HIS A 505 -6.33 -14.00 1.28
CA HIS A 505 -5.33 -12.98 1.57
C HIS A 505 -5.92 -11.84 2.42
N ARG A 506 -7.16 -11.41 2.15
CA ARG A 506 -7.88 -10.37 2.90
C ARG A 506 -8.06 -10.75 4.36
N ASN A 507 -8.37 -12.01 4.68
CA ASN A 507 -8.49 -12.46 6.07
C ASN A 507 -7.14 -12.31 6.80
N LEU A 508 -6.04 -12.73 6.16
CA LEU A 508 -4.71 -12.66 6.76
C LEU A 508 -4.21 -11.21 6.89
N VAL A 509 -4.50 -10.37 5.90
CA VAL A 509 -4.20 -8.93 5.93
C VAL A 509 -4.97 -8.24 7.06
N ALA A 510 -6.26 -8.52 7.21
CA ALA A 510 -7.06 -7.98 8.30
C ALA A 510 -6.47 -8.38 9.67
N ASN A 511 -6.07 -9.64 9.84
CA ASN A 511 -5.40 -10.11 11.05
C ASN A 511 -4.06 -9.41 11.30
N ALA A 512 -3.24 -9.20 10.27
CA ALA A 512 -1.96 -8.49 10.39
C ALA A 512 -2.14 -7.01 10.80
N ILE A 513 -3.11 -6.32 10.20
CA ILE A 513 -3.46 -4.93 10.56
C ILE A 513 -4.01 -4.84 11.97
N GLN A 514 -4.91 -5.75 12.35
CA GLN A 514 -5.45 -5.82 13.71
C GLN A 514 -4.34 -6.01 14.73
N THR A 515 -3.46 -7.00 14.51
CA THR A 515 -2.33 -7.30 15.39
C THR A 515 -1.42 -6.08 15.56
N ARG A 516 -1.09 -5.37 14.47
CA ARG A 516 -0.28 -4.15 14.51
C ARG A 516 -0.89 -3.05 15.40
N HIS A 517 -2.21 -2.98 15.49
CA HIS A 517 -2.90 -1.97 16.30
C HIS A 517 -3.15 -2.41 17.75
N TRP A 518 -3.31 -3.70 17.98
CA TRP A 518 -3.61 -4.26 19.31
C TRP A 518 -2.35 -4.59 20.09
N ILE A 519 -1.26 -4.90 19.41
CA ILE A 519 0.05 -5.25 19.98
C ILE A 519 1.08 -4.27 19.38
N PRO A 520 1.16 -3.02 19.89
CA PRO A 520 2.01 -1.99 19.32
C PRO A 520 3.50 -2.14 19.66
N ASP A 521 3.86 -3.05 20.57
CA ASP A 521 5.22 -3.23 21.12
C ASP A 521 6.07 -4.24 20.35
#